data_AF-W5YLG9-F1
#
_entry.id   AF-W5YLG9-F1
#
_cell.length_a   1.000
_cell.length_b   1.000
_cell.length_c   1.000
_cell.angle_alpha   90.00
_cell.angle_beta   90.00
_cell.angle_gamma   90.00
#
_symmetry.space_group_name_H-M   'P 1'
#
loop_
_entity.id
_entity.type
_entity.pdbx_description
1 polymer ?
#
loop_
_entity_poly.entity_id
_entity_poly.type
_entity_poly.pdbx_seq_one_letter_code
_entity_poly.pdbx_strand_id
1 'polypeptide(L)'
;MLAVRDYCFRNSSVKLGDREARIWGVNVPNLASRIKDWMLHRRSFCVTNKSSSYVIEKLVKWQPDYIYGYSSSILALANYLIDRKITISKVKLIVCTAEQVLPAQKKIISQAFGTNVVEEYGLTEFDIVGFEDSKGDLRIVNPWLIAESESETDTIVISDVYRTSQSYVRYQTGDIGRVESKTPSGLGGAKVVKCLQGRVGDRLVYGNLGDSFHASEISRAMNSYFASGGAVLDFTVVQLIKGECFLHVNIEPDIGLSALCRQLSESLKKRTTVSLEVLPGTIGELEKLKNKRSYFIQCVGKPAGSIPRET
;
A
#
# COMPACT_ATOMS: atom_id res chain seq x y z
N MET A 1 -12.23 -7.69 16.65
CA MET A 1 -10.88 -7.11 16.41
C MET A 1 -9.77 -8.14 16.64
N LEU A 2 -9.41 -8.50 17.89
CA LEU A 2 -8.28 -9.43 18.11
C LEU A 2 -8.49 -10.84 17.52
N ALA A 3 -9.72 -11.34 17.46
CA ALA A 3 -10.00 -12.68 16.94
C ALA A 3 -9.66 -12.86 15.44
N VAL A 4 -9.94 -11.85 14.60
CA VAL A 4 -9.58 -11.92 13.15
C VAL A 4 -8.07 -11.85 12.99
N ARG A 5 -7.40 -10.99 13.76
CA ARG A 5 -5.93 -10.92 13.75
C ARG A 5 -5.30 -12.23 14.25
N ASP A 6 -5.81 -12.81 15.33
CA ASP A 6 -5.39 -14.14 15.80
C ASP A 6 -5.53 -15.17 14.69
N TYR A 7 -6.68 -15.20 14.03
CA TYR A 7 -6.96 -16.08 12.91
C TYR A 7 -5.95 -15.91 11.77
N CYS A 8 -5.64 -14.66 11.37
CA CYS A 8 -4.61 -14.37 10.36
C CYS A 8 -3.24 -14.93 10.75
N PHE A 9 -2.89 -14.84 12.04
CA PHE A 9 -1.60 -15.26 12.55
C PHE A 9 -1.44 -16.77 12.74
N ARG A 10 -2.52 -17.56 12.77
CA ARG A 10 -2.45 -19.03 12.94
C ARG A 10 -1.60 -19.75 11.90
N ASN A 11 -1.50 -19.21 10.70
CA ASN A 11 -0.68 -19.76 9.62
C ASN A 11 0.63 -18.98 9.40
N SER A 12 1.02 -18.17 10.39
CA SER A 12 2.22 -17.35 10.37
C SER A 12 3.20 -17.77 11.47
N SER A 13 4.40 -17.21 11.44
CA SER A 13 5.46 -17.42 12.42
C SER A 13 5.26 -16.63 13.73
N VAL A 14 4.17 -15.86 13.86
CA VAL A 14 3.91 -14.94 14.98
C VAL A 14 2.59 -15.26 15.68
N LYS A 15 2.43 -14.77 16.90
CA LYS A 15 1.22 -14.93 17.71
C LYS A 15 0.81 -13.61 18.35
N LEU A 16 -0.45 -13.52 18.78
CA LEU A 16 -0.86 -12.40 19.63
C LEU A 16 -0.03 -12.36 20.91
N GLY A 17 0.51 -11.19 21.24
CA GLY A 17 1.36 -10.98 22.43
C GLY A 17 2.86 -11.04 22.15
N ASP A 18 3.28 -11.48 20.95
CA ASP A 18 4.64 -11.27 20.45
C ASP A 18 4.95 -9.77 20.37
N ARG A 19 6.23 -9.38 20.46
CA ARG A 19 6.62 -7.97 20.46
C ARG A 19 6.33 -7.32 19.11
N GLU A 20 5.35 -6.45 19.10
CA GLU A 20 4.91 -5.71 17.92
C GLU A 20 5.63 -4.36 17.84
N ALA A 21 6.26 -4.08 16.70
CA ALA A 21 6.63 -2.72 16.31
C ALA A 21 5.62 -2.19 15.30
N ARG A 22 4.95 -1.10 15.69
CA ARG A 22 3.97 -0.40 14.87
C ARG A 22 4.60 0.77 14.15
N ILE A 23 4.59 0.74 12.83
CA ILE A 23 5.22 1.75 11.98
C ILE A 23 4.13 2.58 11.31
N TRP A 24 3.80 3.71 11.92
CA TRP A 24 2.78 4.64 11.44
C TRP A 24 3.06 6.07 11.88
N GLY A 25 2.23 7.02 11.45
CA GLY A 25 2.34 8.44 11.76
C GLY A 25 2.30 8.75 13.26
N VAL A 26 2.61 10.01 13.59
CA VAL A 26 2.61 10.52 14.98
C VAL A 26 1.22 10.32 15.58
N ASN A 27 1.14 9.46 16.59
CA ASN A 27 -0.04 9.34 17.43
C ASN A 27 0.30 9.89 18.80
N VAL A 28 -0.54 10.74 19.37
CA VAL A 28 -0.41 11.24 20.75
C VAL A 28 -1.17 10.26 21.65
N PRO A 29 -0.47 9.32 22.32
CA PRO A 29 -1.16 8.27 23.05
C PRO A 29 -1.84 8.84 24.29
N ASN A 30 -3.07 8.41 24.55
CA ASN A 30 -3.75 8.65 25.82
C ASN A 30 -3.42 7.52 26.82
N LEU A 31 -3.79 7.68 28.09
CA LEU A 31 -3.44 6.70 29.13
C LEU A 31 -3.99 5.29 28.82
N ALA A 32 -5.22 5.20 28.31
CA ALA A 32 -5.84 3.95 27.93
C ALA A 32 -5.07 3.24 26.79
N SER A 33 -4.61 3.98 25.79
CA SER A 33 -3.83 3.41 24.69
C SER A 33 -2.46 2.93 25.16
N ARG A 34 -1.82 3.61 26.13
CA ARG A 34 -0.55 3.18 26.73
C ARG A 34 -0.69 1.86 27.49
N ILE A 35 -1.75 1.70 28.28
CA ILE A 35 -2.03 0.46 29.01
C ILE A 35 -2.27 -0.68 28.01
N LYS A 36 -3.08 -0.42 26.98
CA LYS A 36 -3.37 -1.40 25.93
C LYS A 36 -2.12 -1.82 25.16
N ASP A 37 -1.28 -0.87 24.78
CA ASP A 37 -0.01 -1.14 24.09
C ASP A 37 0.94 -1.94 24.99
N TRP A 38 1.02 -1.61 26.28
CA TRP A 38 1.81 -2.38 27.23
C TRP A 38 1.31 -3.83 27.38
N MET A 39 0.00 -4.01 27.60
CA MET A 39 -0.63 -5.32 27.77
C MET A 39 -0.44 -6.23 26.54
N LEU A 40 -0.38 -5.65 25.35
CA LEU A 40 -0.28 -6.38 24.10
C LEU A 40 1.15 -6.42 23.53
N HIS A 41 2.16 -6.00 24.32
CA HIS A 41 3.56 -5.88 23.92
C HIS A 41 3.77 -5.12 22.60
N ARG A 42 3.16 -3.94 22.49
CA ARG A 42 3.18 -3.11 21.29
C ARG A 42 3.92 -1.81 21.55
N ARG A 43 4.70 -1.36 20.57
CA ARG A 43 5.29 -0.01 20.58
C ARG A 43 5.15 0.64 19.22
N SER A 44 4.73 1.90 19.22
CA SER A 44 4.61 2.71 18.01
C SER A 44 5.91 3.49 17.75
N PHE A 45 6.32 3.51 16.49
CA PHE A 45 7.48 4.24 15.99
C PHE A 45 7.06 5.07 14.77
N CYS A 46 7.38 6.36 14.80
CA CYS A 46 7.16 7.23 13.66
C CYS A 46 8.40 7.22 12.78
N VAL A 47 8.34 6.45 11.69
CA VAL A 47 9.43 6.36 10.72
C VAL A 47 9.03 7.11 9.45
N THR A 48 9.85 8.09 9.08
CA THR A 48 9.81 8.84 7.82
C THR A 48 11.16 8.78 7.11
N ASN A 49 11.25 9.30 5.88
CA ASN A 49 12.53 9.39 5.14
C ASN A 49 13.59 10.24 5.86
N LYS A 50 13.20 11.06 6.85
CA LYS A 50 14.09 11.87 7.69
C LYS A 50 14.12 11.41 9.15
N SER A 51 13.85 10.13 9.39
CA SER A 51 13.82 9.59 10.76
C SER A 51 15.10 9.91 11.51
N SER A 52 14.96 10.48 12.70
CA SER A 52 16.10 10.66 13.60
C SER A 52 16.70 9.29 13.96
N SER A 53 18.03 9.21 14.03
CA SER A 53 18.75 8.02 14.51
C SER A 53 18.18 7.48 15.83
N TYR A 54 17.73 8.37 16.71
CA TYR A 54 17.08 8.05 17.98
C TYR A 54 15.87 7.10 17.88
N VAL A 55 14.99 7.28 16.87
CA VAL A 55 13.82 6.40 16.69
C VAL A 55 14.27 5.00 16.28
N ILE A 56 15.27 4.93 15.41
CA ILE A 56 15.85 3.67 14.93
C ILE A 56 16.55 2.94 16.06
N GLU A 57 17.34 3.63 16.89
CA GLU A 57 17.98 3.06 18.07
C GLU A 57 16.95 2.46 19.04
N LYS A 58 15.83 3.15 19.28
CA LYS A 58 14.74 2.61 20.10
C LYS A 58 14.12 1.37 19.48
N LEU A 59 13.93 1.34 18.16
CA LEU A 59 13.37 0.19 17.46
C LEU A 59 14.31 -1.02 17.53
N VAL A 60 15.61 -0.81 17.29
CA VAL A 60 16.64 -1.84 17.41
C VAL A 60 16.69 -2.38 18.84
N LYS A 61 16.64 -1.50 19.85
CA LYS A 61 16.61 -1.90 21.27
C LYS A 61 15.34 -2.67 21.65
N TRP A 62 14.22 -2.35 21.00
CA TRP A 62 12.95 -3.05 21.25
C TRP A 62 12.99 -4.51 20.81
N GLN A 63 13.72 -4.83 19.73
CA GLN A 63 13.79 -6.16 19.12
C GLN A 63 12.39 -6.75 18.88
N PRO A 64 11.62 -6.17 17.94
CA PRO A 64 10.29 -6.69 17.63
C PRO A 64 10.37 -8.11 17.06
N ASP A 65 9.42 -8.94 17.48
CA ASP A 65 9.15 -10.24 16.87
C ASP A 65 8.44 -10.07 15.52
N TYR A 66 7.66 -8.99 15.34
CA TYR A 66 7.05 -8.64 14.06
C TYR A 66 6.81 -7.13 13.91
N ILE A 67 6.72 -6.70 12.66
CA ILE A 67 6.46 -5.31 12.30
C ILE A 67 5.10 -5.21 11.61
N TYR A 68 4.30 -4.23 12.00
CA TYR A 68 3.00 -3.94 11.41
C TYR A 68 2.89 -2.44 11.12
N GLY A 69 2.39 -2.05 9.96
CA GLY A 69 2.30 -0.63 9.65
C GLY A 69 2.04 -0.30 8.18
N TYR A 70 2.10 1.00 7.89
CA TYR A 70 1.87 1.51 6.54
C TYR A 70 2.98 1.07 5.59
N SER A 71 2.61 0.55 4.42
CA SER A 71 3.54 0.03 3.42
C SER A 71 4.65 1.02 3.08
N SER A 72 4.30 2.30 2.85
CA SER A 72 5.28 3.35 2.57
C SER A 72 6.26 3.62 3.71
N SER A 73 5.79 3.53 4.96
CA SER A 73 6.61 3.82 6.14
C SER A 73 7.55 2.66 6.46
N ILE A 74 7.10 1.44 6.25
CA ILE A 74 7.94 0.23 6.35
C ILE A 74 8.99 0.23 5.23
N LEU A 75 8.63 0.61 4.00
CA LEU A 75 9.58 0.73 2.90
C LEU A 75 10.66 1.80 3.19
N ALA A 76 10.26 2.96 3.71
CA ALA A 76 11.19 3.99 4.15
C ALA A 76 12.16 3.48 5.22
N LEU A 77 11.65 2.70 6.19
CA LEU A 77 12.48 2.04 7.20
C LEU A 77 13.46 1.06 6.55
N ALA A 78 12.98 0.20 5.65
CA ALA A 78 13.79 -0.81 4.98
C ALA A 78 14.97 -0.17 4.22
N ASN A 79 14.73 0.88 3.43
CA ASN A 79 15.78 1.61 2.73
C ASN A 79 16.79 2.21 3.71
N TYR A 80 16.33 2.85 4.80
CA TYR A 80 17.22 3.41 5.81
C TYR A 80 18.13 2.35 6.45
N LEU A 81 17.59 1.17 6.76
CA LEU A 81 18.35 0.06 7.34
C LEU A 81 19.41 -0.47 6.37
N ILE A 82 19.06 -0.63 5.09
CA ILE A 82 19.96 -1.07 4.02
C ILE A 82 21.11 -0.06 3.85
N ASP A 83 20.79 1.22 3.67
CA ASP A 83 21.76 2.30 3.43
C ASP A 83 22.78 2.42 4.56
N ARG A 84 22.32 2.22 5.81
CA ARG A 84 23.14 2.35 7.02
C ARG A 84 23.73 1.01 7.49
N LYS A 85 23.46 -0.10 6.79
CA LYS A 85 23.86 -1.46 7.17
C LYS A 85 23.46 -1.82 8.60
N ILE A 86 22.26 -1.42 9.01
CA ILE A 86 21.69 -1.72 10.34
C ILE A 86 20.81 -2.96 10.22
N THR A 87 21.01 -3.91 11.13
CA THR A 87 20.19 -5.12 11.21
C THR A 87 19.25 -5.07 12.41
N ILE A 88 17.99 -5.43 12.21
CA ILE A 88 17.03 -5.70 13.29
C ILE A 88 16.82 -7.21 13.36
N SER A 89 17.51 -7.85 14.29
CA SER A 89 17.42 -9.31 14.47
C SER A 89 16.07 -9.72 15.04
N LYS A 90 15.61 -10.94 14.71
CA LYS A 90 14.42 -11.63 15.25
C LYS A 90 13.06 -11.28 14.62
N VAL A 91 13.01 -10.41 13.61
CA VAL A 91 11.72 -10.12 12.95
C VAL A 91 11.26 -11.35 12.16
N LYS A 92 10.13 -11.93 12.58
CA LYS A 92 9.57 -13.18 12.02
C LYS A 92 8.55 -12.92 10.92
N LEU A 93 7.97 -11.72 10.88
CA LEU A 93 6.95 -11.31 9.91
C LEU A 93 6.92 -9.79 9.77
N ILE A 94 6.68 -9.32 8.55
CA ILE A 94 6.27 -7.94 8.26
C ILE A 94 4.85 -7.95 7.72
N VAL A 95 3.97 -7.14 8.31
CA VAL A 95 2.59 -6.96 7.85
C VAL A 95 2.43 -5.52 7.35
N CYS A 96 2.27 -5.39 6.04
CA CYS A 96 2.01 -4.11 5.37
C CYS A 96 0.50 -3.88 5.25
N THR A 97 0.02 -2.68 5.54
CA THR A 97 -1.41 -2.32 5.49
C THR A 97 -1.61 -0.89 4.99
N ALA A 98 -2.87 -0.48 4.86
CA ALA A 98 -3.36 0.86 4.46
C ALA A 98 -3.00 1.34 3.04
N GLU A 99 -1.96 0.79 2.43
CA GLU A 99 -1.50 1.13 1.09
C GLU A 99 -1.16 -0.15 0.33
N GLN A 100 -1.44 -0.17 -0.97
CA GLN A 100 -0.99 -1.26 -1.84
C GLN A 100 0.54 -1.38 -1.76
N VAL A 101 1.04 -2.59 -1.48
CA VAL A 101 2.48 -2.86 -1.47
C VAL A 101 2.87 -3.66 -2.71
N LEU A 102 3.70 -3.07 -3.56
CA LEU A 102 4.08 -3.69 -4.83
C LEU A 102 5.05 -4.86 -4.61
N PRO A 103 5.09 -5.87 -5.52
CA PRO A 103 6.01 -7.00 -5.38
C PRO A 103 7.49 -6.59 -5.25
N ALA A 104 7.92 -5.56 -5.99
CA ALA A 104 9.27 -5.01 -5.88
C ALA A 104 9.53 -4.41 -4.48
N GLN A 105 8.55 -3.71 -3.90
CA GLN A 105 8.63 -3.16 -2.55
C GLN A 105 8.66 -4.26 -1.49
N LYS A 106 7.84 -5.32 -1.64
CA LYS A 106 7.90 -6.50 -0.76
C LYS A 106 9.30 -7.13 -0.77
N LYS A 107 9.96 -7.22 -1.92
CA LYS A 107 11.33 -7.76 -2.05
C LYS A 107 12.34 -6.92 -1.27
N ILE A 108 12.29 -5.59 -1.36
CA ILE A 108 13.18 -4.68 -0.62
C ILE A 108 12.98 -4.83 0.88
N ILE A 109 11.72 -4.82 1.32
CA ILE A 109 11.35 -4.97 2.72
C ILE A 109 11.83 -6.34 3.23
N SER A 110 11.58 -7.41 2.47
CA SER A 110 12.01 -8.76 2.82
C SER A 110 13.53 -8.86 2.95
N GLN A 111 14.28 -8.23 2.04
CA GLN A 111 15.75 -8.16 2.11
C GLN A 111 16.25 -7.40 3.34
N ALA A 112 15.63 -6.26 3.68
CA ALA A 112 16.06 -5.45 4.82
C ALA A 112 15.86 -6.16 6.17
N PHE A 113 14.78 -6.94 6.31
CA PHE A 113 14.43 -7.63 7.56
C PHE A 113 14.77 -9.13 7.58
N GLY A 114 15.12 -9.71 6.44
CA GLY A 114 15.42 -11.14 6.31
C GLY A 114 14.21 -12.05 6.58
N THR A 115 13.00 -11.59 6.25
CA THR A 115 11.75 -12.28 6.61
C THR A 115 10.62 -12.06 5.61
N ASN A 116 9.53 -12.79 5.76
CA ASN A 116 8.37 -12.71 4.87
C ASN A 116 7.59 -11.41 5.09
N VAL A 117 7.05 -10.89 3.99
CA VAL A 117 6.19 -9.70 3.97
C VAL A 117 4.82 -10.13 3.50
N VAL A 118 3.79 -9.83 4.28
CA VAL A 118 2.39 -10.10 3.95
C VAL A 118 1.61 -8.80 3.88
N GLU A 119 0.64 -8.77 2.98
CA GLU A 119 -0.29 -7.66 2.79
C GLU A 119 -1.59 -7.91 3.56
N GLU A 120 -1.99 -6.91 4.33
CA GLU A 120 -3.28 -6.83 5.00
C GLU A 120 -4.13 -5.77 4.28
N TYR A 121 -5.29 -6.18 3.78
CA TYR A 121 -6.30 -5.24 3.29
C TYR A 121 -7.26 -4.91 4.43
N GLY A 122 -7.16 -3.68 4.92
CA GLY A 122 -7.99 -3.18 6.01
C GLY A 122 -8.70 -1.90 5.64
N LEU A 123 -9.86 -1.69 6.26
CA LEU A 123 -10.66 -0.48 6.16
C LEU A 123 -10.99 0.02 7.55
N THR A 124 -11.03 1.35 7.74
CA THR A 124 -11.35 1.93 9.06
C THR A 124 -12.72 1.47 9.55
N GLU A 125 -13.65 1.33 8.60
CA GLU A 125 -15.03 0.91 8.80
C GLU A 125 -15.12 -0.58 9.15
N PHE A 126 -14.24 -1.43 8.59
CA PHE A 126 -14.38 -2.89 8.61
C PHE A 126 -13.22 -3.67 9.24
N ASP A 127 -12.22 -2.98 9.80
CA ASP A 127 -11.00 -3.58 10.34
C ASP A 127 -10.27 -4.38 9.24
N ILE A 128 -9.68 -5.53 9.57
CA ILE A 128 -9.11 -6.46 8.59
C ILE A 128 -10.23 -7.02 7.72
N VAL A 129 -10.16 -6.80 6.41
CA VAL A 129 -11.03 -7.41 5.40
C VAL A 129 -10.33 -8.62 4.79
N GLY A 130 -9.09 -8.41 4.33
CA GLY A 130 -8.28 -9.43 3.67
C GLY A 130 -6.88 -9.56 4.27
N PHE A 131 -6.31 -10.75 4.15
CA PHE A 131 -4.95 -11.05 4.60
C PHE A 131 -4.28 -12.04 3.64
N GLU A 132 -3.04 -11.75 3.26
CA GLU A 132 -2.26 -12.56 2.34
C GLU A 132 -1.86 -13.91 2.96
N ASP A 133 -2.13 -15.01 2.25
CA ASP A 133 -1.73 -16.35 2.67
C ASP A 133 -0.31 -16.73 2.22
N SER A 134 0.13 -17.94 2.58
CA SER A 134 1.46 -18.45 2.18
C SER A 134 1.63 -18.69 0.67
N LYS A 135 0.57 -18.58 -0.12
CA LYS A 135 0.59 -18.66 -1.59
C LYS A 135 0.55 -17.27 -2.25
N GLY A 136 0.52 -16.20 -1.46
CA GLY A 136 0.41 -14.83 -1.95
C GLY A 136 -1.01 -14.43 -2.36
N ASP A 137 -2.02 -15.22 -1.99
CA ASP A 137 -3.42 -14.85 -2.23
C ASP A 137 -3.93 -13.97 -1.09
N LEU A 138 -4.42 -12.77 -1.41
CA LEU A 138 -5.11 -11.90 -0.47
C LEU A 138 -6.52 -12.44 -0.19
N ARG A 139 -6.66 -13.23 0.87
CA ARG A 139 -7.92 -13.92 1.21
C ARG A 139 -8.81 -13.05 2.05
N ILE A 140 -10.12 -13.10 1.82
CA ILE A 140 -11.09 -12.47 2.72
C ILE A 140 -11.16 -13.34 3.99
N VAL A 141 -10.76 -12.75 5.12
CA VAL A 141 -10.54 -13.47 6.39
C VAL A 141 -11.54 -13.11 7.49
N ASN A 142 -12.29 -12.03 7.29
CA ASN A 142 -13.23 -11.56 8.29
C ASN A 142 -14.59 -12.26 8.11
N PRO A 143 -15.01 -13.13 9.05
CA PRO A 143 -16.20 -13.95 8.88
C PRO A 143 -17.51 -13.13 8.98
N TRP A 144 -17.43 -11.88 9.42
CA TRP A 144 -18.59 -10.99 9.55
C TRP A 144 -18.80 -10.10 8.34
N LEU A 145 -17.94 -10.19 7.33
CA LEU A 145 -18.00 -9.37 6.13
C LEU A 145 -18.36 -10.22 4.92
N ILE A 146 -19.34 -9.76 4.17
CA ILE A 146 -19.60 -10.23 2.82
C ILE A 146 -18.96 -9.22 1.88
N ALA A 147 -17.83 -9.61 1.27
CA ALA A 147 -17.17 -8.83 0.24
C ALA A 147 -17.53 -9.35 -1.15
N GLU A 148 -17.76 -8.40 -2.05
CA GLU A 148 -18.14 -8.55 -3.45
C GLU A 148 -17.38 -7.50 -4.28
N SER A 149 -17.34 -7.68 -5.60
CA SER A 149 -16.86 -6.67 -6.54
C SER A 149 -17.94 -6.37 -7.57
N GLU A 150 -18.20 -5.10 -7.86
CA GLU A 150 -19.12 -4.69 -8.92
C GLU A 150 -18.61 -5.14 -10.29
N SER A 151 -19.50 -5.67 -11.14
CA SER A 151 -19.13 -6.29 -12.42
C SER A 151 -18.55 -5.32 -13.45
N GLU A 152 -18.97 -4.06 -13.43
CA GLU A 152 -18.56 -3.05 -14.42
C GLU A 152 -17.28 -2.30 -14.01
N THR A 153 -17.12 -2.04 -12.72
CA THR A 153 -16.06 -1.16 -12.22
C THR A 153 -14.98 -1.90 -11.44
N ASP A 154 -15.17 -3.19 -11.14
CA ASP A 154 -14.38 -3.94 -10.16
C ASP A 154 -14.32 -3.23 -8.79
N THR A 155 -15.27 -2.34 -8.45
CA THR A 155 -15.30 -1.66 -7.14
C THR A 155 -15.63 -2.67 -6.05
N ILE A 156 -14.84 -2.69 -4.97
CA ILE A 156 -15.09 -3.57 -3.83
C ILE A 156 -16.26 -3.02 -3.02
N VAL A 157 -17.21 -3.90 -2.77
CA VAL A 157 -18.43 -3.63 -2.00
C VAL A 157 -18.48 -4.57 -0.82
N ILE A 158 -18.80 -4.03 0.37
CA ILE A 158 -18.81 -4.79 1.62
C ILE A 158 -20.16 -4.65 2.33
N SER A 159 -20.68 -5.76 2.81
CA SER A 159 -21.78 -5.80 3.78
C SER A 159 -21.29 -6.37 5.12
N ASP A 160 -21.53 -5.67 6.22
CA ASP A 160 -21.24 -6.13 7.59
C ASP A 160 -22.50 -6.76 8.17
N VAL A 161 -22.44 -8.07 8.45
CA VAL A 161 -23.60 -8.85 8.91
C VAL A 161 -23.65 -9.05 10.43
N TYR A 162 -22.71 -8.47 11.18
CA TYR A 162 -22.62 -8.65 12.63
C TYR A 162 -22.76 -7.34 13.41
N ARG A 163 -22.29 -6.24 12.86
CA ARG A 163 -22.27 -4.95 13.58
C ARG A 163 -23.66 -4.46 13.93
N THR A 164 -23.87 -4.21 15.22
CA THR A 164 -25.14 -3.67 15.77
C THR A 164 -25.15 -2.16 15.89
N SER A 165 -23.98 -1.51 15.91
CA SER A 165 -23.89 -0.05 16.08
C SER A 165 -24.33 0.71 14.83
N GLN A 166 -24.04 0.16 13.64
CA GLN A 166 -24.29 0.76 12.34
C GLN A 166 -24.45 -0.36 11.30
N SER A 167 -25.46 -0.28 10.44
CA SER A 167 -25.68 -1.24 9.36
C SER A 167 -24.97 -0.79 8.09
N TYR A 168 -23.99 -1.56 7.65
CA TYR A 168 -23.34 -1.38 6.35
C TYR A 168 -23.82 -2.48 5.42
N VAL A 169 -24.65 -2.13 4.44
CA VAL A 169 -25.15 -3.05 3.42
C VAL A 169 -24.70 -2.51 2.07
N ARG A 170 -23.98 -3.34 1.31
CA ARG A 170 -23.38 -2.98 0.03
C ARG A 170 -22.66 -1.62 0.04
N TYR A 171 -21.86 -1.40 1.08
CA TYR A 171 -21.04 -0.20 1.19
C TYR A 171 -19.93 -0.22 0.13
N GLN A 172 -19.91 0.80 -0.74
CA GLN A 172 -18.84 0.99 -1.73
C GLN A 172 -17.59 1.54 -1.04
N THR A 173 -16.52 0.75 -1.05
CA THR A 173 -15.27 1.08 -0.35
C THR A 173 -14.45 2.17 -1.03
N GLY A 174 -14.68 2.36 -2.34
CA GLY A 174 -13.83 3.18 -3.22
C GLY A 174 -12.51 2.50 -3.62
N ASP A 175 -12.28 1.27 -3.16
CA ASP A 175 -11.16 0.42 -3.59
C ASP A 175 -11.57 -0.39 -4.83
N ILE A 176 -10.61 -0.61 -5.73
CA ILE A 176 -10.82 -1.41 -6.95
C ILE A 176 -10.14 -2.76 -6.76
N GLY A 177 -10.85 -3.85 -7.02
CA GLY A 177 -10.32 -5.20 -6.95
C GLY A 177 -11.40 -6.23 -7.22
N ARG A 178 -11.00 -7.36 -7.80
CA ARG A 178 -11.93 -8.42 -8.17
C ARG A 178 -12.05 -9.44 -7.07
N VAL A 179 -13.28 -9.70 -6.62
CA VAL A 179 -13.55 -10.75 -5.63
C VAL A 179 -13.88 -12.04 -6.36
N GLU A 180 -13.07 -13.07 -6.15
CA GLU A 180 -13.23 -14.36 -6.81
C GLU A 180 -13.28 -15.50 -5.80
N SER A 181 -14.05 -16.54 -6.13
CA SER A 181 -14.04 -17.79 -5.38
C SER A 181 -12.74 -18.55 -5.63
N LYS A 182 -12.10 -19.04 -4.57
CA LYS A 182 -10.91 -19.87 -4.65
C LYS A 182 -10.97 -20.97 -3.60
N THR A 183 -10.49 -22.16 -3.95
CA THR A 183 -10.43 -23.27 -3.01
C THR A 183 -9.75 -22.85 -1.70
N PRO A 184 -10.38 -23.09 -0.55
CA PRO A 184 -9.76 -22.81 0.75
C PRO A 184 -8.40 -23.51 0.86
N SER A 185 -7.38 -22.78 1.29
CA SER A 185 -6.06 -23.31 1.64
C SER A 185 -5.36 -22.38 2.62
N GLY A 186 -4.69 -22.92 3.63
CA GLY A 186 -4.12 -22.08 4.69
C GLY A 186 -5.22 -21.33 5.44
N LEU A 187 -5.31 -20.00 5.26
CA LEU A 187 -6.39 -19.19 5.82
C LEU A 187 -7.69 -19.62 5.10
N GLY A 188 -8.59 -20.28 5.81
CA GLY A 188 -9.80 -20.94 5.27
C GLY A 188 -10.86 -20.06 4.57
N GLY A 189 -10.53 -18.85 4.13
CA GLY A 189 -11.41 -18.03 3.29
C GLY A 189 -11.59 -18.65 1.89
N ALA A 190 -12.85 -18.79 1.46
CA ALA A 190 -13.22 -19.30 0.13
C ALA A 190 -13.22 -18.21 -0.96
N LYS A 191 -12.94 -16.96 -0.59
CA LYS A 191 -12.84 -15.84 -1.53
C LYS A 191 -11.50 -15.13 -1.39
N VAL A 192 -11.00 -14.63 -2.50
CA VAL A 192 -9.78 -13.83 -2.60
C VAL A 192 -10.08 -12.51 -3.30
N VAL A 193 -9.30 -11.48 -2.98
CA VAL A 193 -9.28 -10.22 -3.72
C VAL A 193 -8.08 -10.26 -4.67
N LYS A 194 -8.35 -10.11 -5.96
CA LYS A 194 -7.34 -10.04 -7.01
C LYS A 194 -7.19 -8.61 -7.51
N CYS A 195 -5.96 -8.26 -7.86
CA CYS A 195 -5.62 -6.94 -8.40
C CYS A 195 -6.12 -5.77 -7.53
N LEU A 196 -6.07 -5.94 -6.20
CA LEU A 196 -6.47 -4.89 -5.26
C LEU A 196 -5.63 -3.63 -5.53
N GLN A 197 -6.34 -2.52 -5.67
CA GLN A 197 -5.82 -1.19 -5.82
C GLN A 197 -6.51 -0.36 -4.76
N GLY A 198 -5.72 0.15 -3.81
CA GLY A 198 -6.24 1.01 -2.74
C GLY A 198 -6.91 2.26 -3.31
N ARG A 199 -7.70 2.94 -2.49
CA ARG A 199 -8.69 3.97 -2.88
C ARG A 199 -8.25 4.79 -4.08
N VAL A 200 -8.68 4.34 -5.26
CA VAL A 200 -8.57 5.09 -6.50
C VAL A 200 -9.82 5.95 -6.56
N GLY A 201 -10.04 6.81 -5.55
CA GLY A 201 -11.19 7.71 -5.56
C GLY A 201 -11.13 8.52 -6.85
N ASP A 202 -12.06 8.29 -7.78
CA ASP A 202 -12.27 8.94 -9.08
C ASP A 202 -11.03 9.58 -9.73
N ARG A 203 -9.88 8.88 -9.67
CA ARG A 203 -8.62 9.40 -10.20
C ARG A 203 -8.50 8.98 -11.66
N LEU A 204 -9.23 9.71 -12.49
CA LEU A 204 -9.16 9.60 -13.93
C LEU A 204 -7.91 10.31 -14.42
N VAL A 205 -7.08 9.62 -15.20
CA VAL A 205 -5.98 10.21 -15.97
C VAL A 205 -6.59 10.73 -17.27
N TYR A 206 -6.47 12.03 -17.52
CA TYR A 206 -7.06 12.65 -18.71
C TYR A 206 -6.10 12.61 -19.90
N GLY A 207 -6.59 12.15 -21.05
CA GLY A 207 -5.90 12.28 -22.33
C GLY A 207 -6.05 13.66 -22.95
N ASN A 208 -5.35 13.85 -24.07
CA ASN A 208 -5.37 15.10 -24.83
C ASN A 208 -6.75 15.47 -25.38
N LEU A 209 -7.59 14.48 -25.66
CA LEU A 209 -8.88 14.65 -26.34
C LEU A 209 -10.06 14.77 -25.36
N GLY A 210 -9.79 14.84 -24.05
CA GLY A 210 -10.81 14.87 -23.01
C GLY A 210 -11.35 13.49 -22.62
N ASP A 211 -10.85 12.44 -23.27
CA ASP A 211 -10.96 11.06 -22.85
C ASP A 211 -10.18 10.80 -21.55
N SER A 212 -10.50 9.71 -20.86
CA SER A 212 -9.82 9.39 -19.61
C SER A 212 -9.86 7.90 -19.28
N PHE A 213 -8.96 7.48 -18.40
CA PHE A 213 -8.91 6.12 -17.88
C PHE A 213 -8.53 6.15 -16.39
N HIS A 214 -8.82 5.10 -15.64
CA HIS A 214 -8.47 5.06 -14.22
C HIS A 214 -6.95 4.97 -14.00
N ALA A 215 -6.42 5.76 -13.05
CA ALA A 215 -5.00 5.78 -12.70
C ALA A 215 -4.41 4.42 -12.31
N SER A 216 -5.28 3.47 -11.94
CA SER A 216 -4.94 2.07 -11.75
C SER A 216 -4.21 1.42 -12.92
N GLU A 217 -4.46 1.83 -14.17
CA GLU A 217 -3.75 1.31 -15.34
C GLU A 217 -2.26 1.67 -15.32
N ILE A 218 -1.88 2.80 -14.72
CA ILE A 218 -0.47 3.17 -14.51
C ILE A 218 0.20 2.15 -13.59
N SER A 219 -0.43 1.82 -12.46
CA SER A 219 0.08 0.81 -11.53
C SER A 219 0.20 -0.57 -12.21
N ARG A 220 -0.81 -0.99 -13.00
CA ARG A 220 -0.76 -2.24 -13.78
C ARG A 220 0.38 -2.25 -14.80
N ALA A 221 0.59 -1.15 -15.51
CA ALA A 221 1.66 -1.02 -16.48
C ALA A 221 3.05 -1.05 -15.80
N MET A 222 3.22 -0.40 -14.65
CA MET A 222 4.44 -0.48 -13.83
C MET A 222 4.70 -1.89 -13.29
N ASN A 223 3.67 -2.60 -12.85
CA ASN A 223 3.79 -4.00 -12.43
C ASN A 223 4.33 -4.91 -13.54
N SER A 224 3.97 -4.63 -14.80
CA SER A 224 4.50 -5.39 -15.95
C SER A 224 6.01 -5.17 -16.12
N TYR A 225 6.47 -3.93 -15.91
CA TYR A 225 7.91 -3.61 -15.92
C TYR A 225 8.66 -4.30 -14.76
N PHE A 226 8.11 -4.27 -13.55
CA PHE A 226 8.71 -4.98 -12.40
C PHE A 226 8.79 -6.48 -12.62
N ALA A 227 7.76 -7.10 -13.21
CA ALA A 227 7.76 -8.52 -13.53
C ALA A 227 8.85 -8.92 -14.54
N SER A 228 9.26 -7.99 -15.42
CA SER A 228 10.36 -8.20 -16.37
C SER A 228 11.76 -8.03 -15.76
N GLY A 229 11.87 -7.83 -14.44
CA GLY A 229 13.13 -7.69 -13.73
C GLY A 229 13.58 -6.24 -13.54
N GLY A 230 12.79 -5.26 -13.97
CA GLY A 230 13.09 -3.84 -13.74
C GLY A 230 13.06 -3.47 -12.26
N ALA A 231 14.03 -2.69 -11.80
CA ALA A 231 14.12 -2.24 -10.41
C ALA A 231 13.87 -0.73 -10.31
N VAL A 232 12.72 -0.34 -9.76
CA VAL A 232 12.46 1.03 -9.25
C VAL A 232 11.90 0.88 -7.84
N LEU A 233 12.56 1.48 -6.86
CA LEU A 233 12.24 1.26 -5.44
C LEU A 233 11.06 2.13 -4.97
N ASP A 234 10.91 3.32 -5.55
CA ASP A 234 9.81 4.25 -5.30
C ASP A 234 9.58 5.09 -6.57
N PHE A 235 8.31 5.27 -6.94
CA PHE A 235 7.93 6.08 -8.09
C PHE A 235 6.63 6.85 -7.82
N THR A 236 6.48 7.96 -8.51
CA THR A 236 5.26 8.76 -8.50
C THR A 236 5.01 9.27 -9.91
N VAL A 237 3.80 9.08 -10.41
CA VAL A 237 3.36 9.66 -11.67
C VAL A 237 2.52 10.90 -11.39
N VAL A 238 2.90 12.03 -11.97
CA VAL A 238 2.23 13.30 -11.77
C VAL A 238 1.56 13.73 -13.07
N GLN A 239 0.27 14.04 -13.02
CA GLN A 239 -0.43 14.67 -14.14
C GLN A 239 -0.68 16.16 -13.84
N LEU A 240 0.08 17.03 -14.51
CA LEU A 240 -0.07 18.49 -14.41
C LEU A 240 -0.99 19.04 -15.50
N ILE A 241 -0.88 18.50 -16.71
CA ILE A 241 -1.67 18.88 -17.88
C ILE A 241 -2.34 17.64 -18.49
N LYS A 242 -3.38 17.85 -19.28
CA LYS A 242 -4.07 16.74 -19.97
C LYS A 242 -3.14 16.13 -21.02
N GLY A 243 -3.19 14.80 -21.13
CA GLY A 243 -2.42 14.00 -22.08
C GLY A 243 -0.92 13.85 -21.83
N GLU A 244 -0.38 14.47 -20.78
CA GLU A 244 0.99 14.24 -20.32
C GLU A 244 1.02 13.79 -18.86
N CYS A 245 1.90 12.84 -18.58
CA CYS A 245 2.23 12.40 -17.23
C CYS A 245 3.74 12.44 -17.02
N PHE A 246 4.17 12.87 -15.84
CA PHE A 246 5.57 12.96 -15.48
C PHE A 246 5.90 11.84 -14.50
N LEU A 247 6.78 10.92 -14.90
CA LEU A 247 7.25 9.83 -14.06
C LEU A 247 8.47 10.29 -13.25
N HIS A 248 8.31 10.32 -11.94
CA HIS A 248 9.39 10.53 -10.98
C HIS A 248 9.77 9.19 -10.38
N VAL A 249 11.07 8.92 -10.31
CA VAL A 249 11.63 7.73 -9.67
C VAL A 249 12.64 8.19 -8.63
N ASN A 250 12.77 7.42 -7.55
CA ASN A 250 13.79 7.71 -6.54
C ASN A 250 15.19 7.25 -6.96
N ILE A 251 15.27 6.22 -7.80
CA ILE A 251 16.48 5.65 -8.36
C ILE A 251 16.28 5.52 -9.85
N GLU A 252 17.28 5.95 -10.61
CA GLU A 252 17.25 5.81 -12.07
C GLU A 252 17.27 4.32 -12.45
N PRO A 253 16.31 3.86 -13.27
CA PRO A 253 16.28 2.46 -13.70
C PRO A 253 17.47 2.14 -14.61
N ASP A 254 17.92 0.89 -14.62
CA ASP A 254 19.06 0.44 -15.44
C ASP A 254 18.90 0.72 -16.94
N ILE A 255 17.66 0.74 -17.43
CA ILE A 255 17.34 1.05 -18.83
C ILE A 255 17.33 2.55 -19.15
N GLY A 256 17.48 3.40 -18.14
CA GLY A 256 17.32 4.86 -18.20
C GLY A 256 15.87 5.31 -18.04
N LEU A 257 15.66 6.45 -17.39
CA LEU A 257 14.31 6.97 -17.10
C LEU A 257 13.50 7.25 -18.38
N SER A 258 14.14 7.77 -19.43
CA SER A 258 13.47 8.03 -20.72
C SER A 258 12.97 6.74 -21.39
N ALA A 259 13.73 5.65 -21.31
CA ALA A 259 13.32 4.36 -21.88
C ALA A 259 12.14 3.76 -21.11
N LEU A 260 12.16 3.86 -19.77
CA LEU A 260 11.03 3.43 -18.93
C LEU A 260 9.76 4.23 -19.25
N CYS A 261 9.88 5.56 -19.40
CA CYS A 261 8.77 6.43 -19.77
C CYS A 261 8.16 6.03 -21.12
N ARG A 262 9.00 5.72 -22.11
CA ARG A 262 8.54 5.22 -23.42
C ARG A 262 7.84 3.87 -23.30
N GLN A 263 8.41 2.92 -22.56
CA GLN A 263 7.79 1.61 -22.33
C GLN A 263 6.44 1.73 -21.61
N LEU A 264 6.35 2.63 -20.61
CA LEU A 264 5.11 2.88 -19.90
C LEU A 264 4.04 3.48 -20.82
N SER A 265 4.42 4.45 -21.65
CA SER A 265 3.55 5.04 -22.67
C SER A 265 3.02 3.99 -23.66
N GLU A 266 3.89 3.11 -24.16
CA GLU A 266 3.50 2.01 -25.06
C GLU A 266 2.57 1.00 -24.36
N SER A 267 2.83 0.67 -23.09
CA SER A 267 1.98 -0.23 -22.30
C SER A 267 0.59 0.37 -22.06
N LEU A 268 0.51 1.66 -21.73
CA LEU A 268 -0.76 2.37 -21.54
C LEU A 268 -1.56 2.50 -22.83
N LYS A 269 -0.91 2.76 -23.98
CA LYS A 269 -1.55 2.77 -25.31
C LYS A 269 -2.15 1.41 -25.70
N LYS A 270 -1.56 0.30 -25.24
CA LYS A 270 -2.11 -1.05 -25.49
C LYS A 270 -3.28 -1.39 -24.57
N ARG A 271 -3.35 -0.78 -23.39
CA ARG A 271 -4.34 -1.05 -22.34
C ARG A 271 -5.53 -0.11 -22.38
N THR A 272 -5.35 1.07 -22.94
CA THR A 272 -6.33 2.15 -22.94
C THR A 272 -6.47 2.70 -24.36
N THR A 273 -7.64 3.23 -24.69
CA THR A 273 -7.86 3.97 -25.96
C THR A 273 -7.37 5.41 -25.88
N VAL A 274 -6.72 5.80 -24.78
CA VAL A 274 -6.42 7.18 -24.44
C VAL A 274 -5.02 7.56 -24.91
N SER A 275 -4.93 8.69 -25.62
CA SER A 275 -3.65 9.24 -26.04
C SER A 275 -3.00 10.00 -24.89
N LEU A 276 -1.96 9.39 -24.32
CA LEU A 276 -1.15 9.92 -23.22
C LEU A 276 0.33 9.67 -23.51
N GLU A 277 1.17 10.63 -23.17
CA GLU A 277 2.62 10.50 -23.13
C GLU A 277 3.11 10.53 -21.68
N VAL A 278 4.00 9.60 -21.34
CA VAL A 278 4.75 9.61 -20.08
C VAL A 278 6.13 10.18 -20.36
N LEU A 279 6.51 11.22 -19.62
CA LEU A 279 7.77 11.94 -19.72
C LEU A 279 8.58 11.82 -18.43
N PRO A 280 9.92 11.96 -18.48
CA PRO A 280 10.75 12.07 -17.28
C PRO A 280 10.36 13.28 -16.43
N GLY A 281 10.03 13.06 -15.16
CA GLY A 281 9.71 14.14 -14.22
C GLY A 281 10.95 14.68 -13.50
N THR A 282 10.96 15.97 -13.15
CA THR A 282 12.07 16.59 -12.40
C THR A 282 11.83 16.60 -10.90
N ILE A 283 12.89 16.45 -10.08
CA ILE A 283 12.76 16.43 -8.61
C ILE A 283 12.10 17.71 -8.07
N GLY A 284 12.39 18.87 -8.67
CA GLY A 284 11.85 20.17 -8.24
C GLY A 284 10.33 20.29 -8.35
N GLU A 285 9.68 19.57 -9.27
CA GLU A 285 8.21 19.53 -9.40
C GLU A 285 7.59 18.67 -8.30
N LEU A 286 8.20 17.53 -7.97
CA LEU A 286 7.75 16.63 -6.92
C LEU A 286 7.84 17.29 -5.54
N GLU A 287 8.87 18.12 -5.30
CA GLU A 287 9.02 18.84 -4.03
C GLU A 287 7.86 19.80 -3.73
N LYS A 288 7.22 20.37 -4.76
CA LYS A 288 6.03 21.22 -4.60
C LYS A 288 4.81 20.43 -4.14
N LEU A 289 4.85 19.11 -4.20
CA LEU A 289 3.77 18.17 -3.88
C LEU A 289 4.02 17.37 -2.60
N LYS A 290 5.03 17.75 -1.80
CA LYS A 290 5.56 17.04 -0.60
C LYS A 290 4.53 16.47 0.40
N ASN A 291 3.30 16.99 0.44
CA ASN A 291 2.25 16.54 1.36
C ASN A 291 1.37 15.41 0.81
N LYS A 292 1.48 15.03 -0.47
CA LYS A 292 0.70 13.95 -1.08
C LYS A 292 1.58 12.71 -1.28
N ARG A 293 1.25 11.62 -0.58
CA ARG A 293 1.90 10.32 -0.78
C ARG A 293 0.95 9.42 -1.56
N SER A 294 1.23 9.22 -2.84
CA SER A 294 0.51 8.30 -3.72
C SER A 294 1.35 8.01 -4.95
N TYR A 295 1.22 6.81 -5.52
CA TYR A 295 1.86 6.49 -6.81
C TYR A 295 1.35 7.37 -7.95
N PHE A 296 0.19 8.01 -7.80
CA PHE A 296 -0.37 8.95 -8.79
C PHE A 296 -0.89 10.24 -8.14
N ILE A 297 -0.46 11.39 -8.66
CA ILE A 297 -0.89 12.72 -8.22
C ILE A 297 -1.45 13.50 -9.40
N GLN A 298 -2.72 13.87 -9.33
CA GLN A 298 -3.34 14.74 -10.32
C GLN A 298 -3.46 16.18 -9.83
N CYS A 299 -3.02 17.13 -10.67
CA CYS A 299 -3.09 18.58 -10.44
C CYS A 299 -3.67 19.36 -11.64
N VAL A 300 -4.31 18.68 -12.60
CA VAL A 300 -4.94 19.31 -13.77
C VAL A 300 -5.95 20.39 -13.33
N GLY A 301 -5.74 21.62 -13.77
CA GLY A 301 -6.67 22.73 -13.57
C GLY A 301 -6.70 23.36 -12.16
N LYS A 302 -5.78 23.03 -11.25
CA LYS A 302 -5.67 23.71 -9.94
C LYS A 302 -4.57 24.78 -9.96
N PRO A 303 -4.86 26.05 -9.61
CA PRO A 303 -3.80 27.03 -9.38
C PRO A 303 -2.90 26.55 -8.24
N ALA A 304 -1.60 26.86 -8.33
CA ALA A 304 -0.57 26.51 -7.36
C ALA A 304 -0.83 27.21 -6.00
N GLY A 305 -1.82 26.71 -5.25
CA GLY A 305 -2.26 27.31 -3.98
C GLY A 305 -3.59 26.78 -3.44
N SER A 306 -4.46 26.19 -4.27
CA SER A 306 -5.74 25.65 -3.80
C SER A 306 -5.66 24.15 -3.53
N ILE A 307 -5.01 23.77 -2.43
CA ILE A 307 -5.05 22.41 -1.88
C ILE A 307 -5.96 22.46 -0.64
N PRO A 308 -7.06 21.69 -0.56
CA PRO A 308 -7.82 21.58 0.66
C PRO A 308 -6.94 20.89 1.71
N ARG A 309 -6.86 21.50 2.90
CA ARG A 309 -6.34 20.81 4.08
C ARG A 309 -7.32 19.66 4.36
N GLU A 310 -6.83 18.43 4.36
CA GLU A 310 -7.59 17.31 4.90
C GLU A 310 -7.93 17.64 6.36
N THR A 311 -9.23 17.70 6.66
CA THR A 311 -9.80 17.67 8.01
C THR A 311 -9.95 16.25 8.48
#